data_AF-A0A5E4L9W8-F1
#
_entry.id   AF-A0A5E4L9W8-F1
#
_cell.length_a   1.000
_cell.length_b   1.000
_cell.length_c   1.000
_cell.angle_alpha   90.00
_cell.angle_beta   90.00
_cell.angle_gamma   90.00
#
_symmetry.space_group_name_H-M   'P 1'
#
loop_
_entity.id
_entity.type
_entity.pdbx_description
1 polymer ?
#
loop_
_entity_poly.entity_id
_entity_poly.type
_entity_poly.pdbx_seq_one_letter_code
_entity_poly.pdbx_strand_id
1 'polypeptide(L)' 'MATSERMTKQPVKREAGYLYYLGKEGFVERSPMKSNASGQKGKVGTEQVTREAGYLYFIDKEGYVARNKK' A
#
# COMPACT_ATOMS: atom_id res chain seq x y z
N MET A 1 -4.71 23.49 -0.23
CA MET A 1 -4.25 22.35 0.59
C MET A 1 -4.55 21.09 -0.20
N ALA A 2 -3.54 20.35 -0.66
CA ALA A 2 -3.78 19.06 -1.32
C ALA A 2 -4.17 18.05 -0.23
N THR A 3 -5.47 17.89 -0.01
CA THR A 3 -6.01 16.94 0.97
C THR A 3 -5.88 15.54 0.44
N SER A 4 -4.85 14.82 0.89
CA SER A 4 -4.76 13.37 0.69
C SER A 4 -5.80 12.67 1.56
N GLU A 5 -6.60 11.80 0.95
CA GLU A 5 -7.67 11.08 1.65
C GLU A 5 -7.23 9.66 2.01
N ARG A 6 -7.39 9.28 3.27
CA ARG A 6 -7.08 7.91 3.74
C ARG A 6 -8.20 6.96 3.32
N MET A 7 -7.80 5.85 2.70
CA MET A 7 -8.70 4.81 2.18
C MET A 7 -8.83 3.62 3.13
N THR A 8 -7.85 3.40 4.00
CA THR A 8 -7.83 2.30 4.97
C THR A 8 -8.00 2.81 6.39
N LYS A 9 -8.63 1.99 7.25
CA LYS A 9 -8.78 2.29 8.68
C LYS A 9 -7.58 1.82 9.49
N GLN A 10 -6.85 0.82 8.99
CA GLN A 10 -5.68 0.27 9.67
C GLN A 10 -4.38 0.55 8.91
N PRO A 11 -3.27 0.80 9.62
CA PRO A 11 -1.96 0.92 9.01
C PRO A 11 -1.39 -0.45 8.68
N VAL A 12 -0.60 -0.51 7.61
CA VAL A 12 0.09 -1.72 7.20
C VAL A 12 1.36 -1.90 8.02
N LYS A 13 1.50 -3.07 8.66
CA LYS A 13 2.72 -3.44 9.37
C LYS A 13 3.85 -3.69 8.37
N ARG A 14 4.86 -2.83 8.40
CA ARG A 14 6.05 -2.95 7.55
C ARG A 14 7.10 -3.81 8.24
N GLU A 15 7.63 -4.75 7.49
CA GLU A 15 8.76 -5.59 7.87
C GLU A 15 9.97 -5.19 7.05
N ALA A 16 11.14 -5.24 7.67
CA ALA A 16 12.40 -4.93 7.01
C ALA A 16 12.63 -5.90 5.84
N GLY A 17 13.19 -5.38 4.74
CA GLY A 17 13.48 -6.18 3.54
C GLY A 17 12.27 -6.47 2.64
N TYR A 18 11.14 -5.78 2.83
CA TYR A 18 9.98 -5.86 1.95
C TYR A 18 9.58 -4.50 1.37
N LEU A 19 9.20 -4.51 0.11
CA LEU A 19 8.49 -3.41 -0.55
C LEU A 19 6.99 -3.60 -0.35
N TYR A 20 6.29 -2.53 0.01
CA TYR A 20 4.84 -2.51 0.19
C TYR A 20 4.20 -1.63 -0.87
N TYR A 21 3.15 -2.12 -1.50
CA TYR A 21 2.46 -1.39 -2.58
C TYR A 21 0.99 -1.80 -2.66
N LEU A 22 0.18 -0.95 -3.29
CA LEU A 22 -1.19 -1.31 -3.63
C LEU A 22 -1.17 -2.21 -4.87
N GLY A 23 -1.66 -3.44 -4.73
CA GLY A 23 -1.81 -4.41 -5.81
C GLY A 23 -2.88 -4.01 -6.82
N LYS A 24 -2.97 -4.78 -7.92
CA LYS A 24 -3.96 -4.55 -8.99
C LYS A 24 -5.39 -4.79 -8.52
N GLU A 25 -5.59 -5.77 -7.64
CA GLU A 25 -6.90 -6.10 -7.06
C GLU A 25 -7.35 -5.11 -5.97
N GLY A 26 -6.53 -4.10 -5.65
CA GLY A 26 -6.85 -3.09 -4.64
C GLY A 26 -6.45 -3.49 -3.22
N PHE A 27 -5.79 -4.62 -3.01
CA PHE A 27 -5.22 -4.97 -1.71
C PHE A 27 -3.80 -4.45 -1.57
N VAL A 28 -3.37 -4.16 -0.34
CA VAL A 28 -1.94 -3.92 -0.10
C VAL A 28 -1.21 -5.25 -0.14
N GLU A 29 -0.11 -5.28 -0.88
CA GLU A 29 0.75 -6.43 -1.04
C GLU A 29 2.18 -6.07 -0.66
N ARG A 30 2.95 -7.10 -0.36
CA ARG A 30 4.38 -7.02 -0.16
C ARG A 30 5.13 -7.87 -1.17
N SER A 31 6.33 -7.44 -1.53
CA SER A 31 7.32 -8.25 -2.24
C SER A 31 8.68 -8.16 -1.57
N PRO A 32 9.45 -9.26 -1.53
CA PRO A 32 10.81 -9.25 -0.99
C PRO A 32 11.70 -8.31 -1.79
N MET A 33 12.55 -7.56 -1.09
CA MET A 33 13.65 -6.81 -1.68
C MET A 33 14.85 -7.72 -1.94
N LYS A 34 15.82 -7.23 -2.72
CA LYS A 34 17.10 -7.95 -2.97
C LYS A 34 17.85 -8.30 -1.69
N SER A 35 17.67 -7.52 -0.62
CA SER A 35 18.22 -7.80 0.71
C SER A 35 17.54 -8.96 1.46
N ASN A 36 16.37 -9.41 1.00
CA ASN A 36 15.61 -10.50 1.61
C ASN A 36 15.28 -11.57 0.56
N ALA A 37 16.30 -12.31 0.13
CA ALA A 37 16.17 -13.31 -0.94
C ALA A 37 15.24 -14.48 -0.59
N SER A 38 15.05 -14.78 0.70
CA SER A 38 14.17 -15.87 1.18
C SER A 38 12.73 -15.41 1.40
N GLY A 39 12.45 -14.12 1.33
CA GLY A 39 11.11 -13.58 1.55
C GLY A 39 10.14 -13.96 0.43
N GLN A 40 8.85 -14.01 0.75
CA GLN A 40 7.80 -14.34 -0.22
C GLN A 40 6.87 -13.16 -0.45
N LYS A 41 6.32 -13.09 -1.66
CA LYS A 41 5.25 -12.14 -1.97
C LYS A 41 3.98 -12.53 -1.22
N GLY A 42 3.18 -11.55 -0.84
CA GLY A 42 1.91 -11.84 -0.20
C GLY A 42 1.06 -10.61 0.05
N LYS A 43 -0.23 -10.84 0.25
CA LYS A 43 -1.18 -9.82 0.66
C LYS A 43 -0.92 -9.41 2.12
N VAL A 44 -0.93 -8.11 2.40
CA VAL A 44 -0.75 -7.55 3.74
C VAL A 44 -1.95 -6.67 4.04
N GLY A 45 -2.91 -7.24 4.77
CA GLY A 45 -4.15 -6.58 5.12
C GLY A 45 -5.37 -7.25 4.50
N THR A 46 -6.53 -6.81 4.97
CA THR A 46 -7.84 -7.34 4.57
C THR A 46 -8.68 -6.29 3.83
N GLU A 47 -8.30 -5.01 3.93
CA GLU A 47 -9.02 -3.90 3.31
C GLU A 47 -8.69 -3.81 1.82
N GLN A 48 -9.74 -3.72 1.01
CA GLN A 48 -9.65 -3.52 -0.44
C GLN A 48 -9.91 -2.05 -0.77
N VAL A 49 -9.06 -1.47 -1.60
CA VAL A 49 -9.17 -0.10 -2.08
C VAL A 49 -9.54 -0.10 -3.56
N THR A 50 -10.71 0.44 -3.86
CA THR A 50 -11.15 0.66 -5.24
C THR A 50 -10.41 1.84 -5.84
N ARG A 51 -9.78 1.62 -7.00
CA ARG A 51 -9.07 2.67 -7.72
C ARG A 51 -10.04 3.47 -8.59
N GLU A 52 -9.98 4.78 -8.46
CA GLU A 52 -10.70 5.72 -9.30
C GLU A 52 -9.75 6.43 -10.26
N ALA A 53 -10.24 6.70 -11.47
CA ALA A 53 -9.51 7.48 -12.45
C ALA A 53 -9.27 8.91 -11.92
N GLY A 54 -8.12 9.49 -12.28
CA GLY A 54 -7.75 10.84 -11.82
C GLY A 54 -7.12 10.90 -10.42
N TYR A 55 -6.88 9.76 -9.76
CA TYR A 55 -6.19 9.70 -8.48
C TYR A 55 -4.87 8.94 -8.55
N LEU A 56 -3.92 9.34 -7.71
CA LEU A 56 -2.70 8.61 -7.38
C LEU A 56 -2.88 7.94 -6.02
N TYR A 57 -2.62 6.64 -5.94
CA TYR A 57 -2.70 5.85 -4.71
C TYR A 57 -1.30 5.52 -4.21
N PHE A 58 -1.08 5.71 -2.91
CA PHE A 58 0.20 5.45 -2.27
C PHE A 58 0.00 5.04 -0.82
N ILE A 59 1.05 4.48 -0.22
CA ILE A 59 1.08 4.18 1.21
C ILE A 59 1.85 5.32 1.90
N ASP A 60 1.22 5.99 2.86
CA ASP A 60 1.82 7.12 3.55
C ASP A 60 2.91 6.70 4.55
N LYS A 61 3.47 7.68 5.28
CA LYS A 61 4.53 7.42 6.27
C LYS A 61 4.04 6.60 7.46
N GLU A 62 2.78 6.75 7.83
CA GLU A 62 2.13 6.03 8.95
C GLU A 62 1.70 4.62 8.54
N GLY A 63 1.71 4.30 7.24
CA GLY A 63 1.40 2.98 6.71
C GLY A 63 -0.04 2.85 6.20
N TYR A 64 -0.81 3.93 6.11
CA TYR A 64 -2.15 3.91 5.55
C TYR A 64 -2.13 4.04 4.03
N VAL A 65 -3.09 3.43 3.34
CA VAL A 65 -3.30 3.72 1.93
C VAL A 65 -4.03 5.04 1.83
N ALA A 66 -3.44 5.98 1.11
CA ALA A 66 -4.03 7.28 0.81
C ALA A 66 -4.10 7.50 -0.70
N ARG A 67 -4.99 8.40 -1.09
CA ARG A 67 -5.10 8.88 -2.47
C ARG A 67 -4.92 10.39 -2.55
N ASN A 68 -4.43 10.86 -3.68
CA ASN A 68 -4.37 12.28 -4.02
C ASN A 68 -4.85 12.49 -5.44
N LYS A 69 -5.57 13.59 -5.69
CA LYS A 69 -6.06 13.93 -7.03
C LYS A 69 -4.86 14.37 -7.87
N LYS A 70 -4.76 13.84 -9.09
CA LYS A 70 -3.73 14.21 -10.06
C LYS A 70 -3.92 15.64 -10.54
#